data_AF-A0AAD0W4M1-F1
#
_entry.id   AF-A0AAD0W4M1-F1
#
_cell.length_a   1.000
_cell.length_b   1.000
_cell.length_c   1.000
_cell.angle_alpha   90.00
_cell.angle_beta   90.00
_cell.angle_gamma   90.00
#
_symmetry.space_group_name_H-M   'P 1'
#
loop_
_entity.id
_entity.type
_entity.pdbx_description
1 polymer ?
#
loop_
_entity_poly.entity_id
_entity_poly.type
_entity_poly.pdbx_seq_one_letter_code
_entity_poly.pdbx_strand_id
1 'polypeptide(L)'
;MEFNRKVDQSCQEALCKSSPLKPILIRAISERRAALQAIINDLTEGAVSPTKMDVLLSQEAEKVSLQLLKEGNLSKRDALAASEKVIFTLARNLL
;
A
#
# COMPACT_ATOMS: atom_id res chain seq x y z
N MET A 1 -10.44 -4.96 12.86
CA MET A 1 -11.07 -3.71 12.41
C MET A 1 -10.06 -2.57 12.20
N GLU A 2 -8.93 -2.54 12.92
CA GLU A 2 -7.94 -1.45 12.85
C GLU A 2 -7.19 -1.34 11.50
N PHE A 3 -6.76 -2.46 10.90
CA PHE A 3 -6.02 -2.45 9.64
C PHE A 3 -6.79 -1.75 8.50
N ASN A 4 -8.06 -2.13 8.26
CA ASN A 4 -8.86 -1.52 7.19
C ASN A 4 -9.11 -0.03 7.42
N ARG A 5 -9.20 0.40 8.70
CA ARG A 5 -9.30 1.83 9.04
C ARG A 5 -8.01 2.57 8.71
N LYS A 6 -6.84 1.99 9.03
CA LYS A 6 -5.54 2.55 8.67
C LYS A 6 -5.34 2.59 7.15
N VAL A 7 -5.80 1.56 6.41
CA VAL A 7 -5.81 1.56 4.94
C VAL A 7 -6.65 2.71 4.40
N ASP A 8 -7.88 2.91 4.89
CA ASP A 8 -8.74 4.01 4.43
C ASP A 8 -8.12 5.38 4.70
N GLN A 9 -7.53 5.55 5.90
CA GLN A 9 -6.82 6.76 6.29
C GLN A 9 -5.59 7.00 5.39
N SER A 10 -4.75 5.99 5.16
CA SER A 10 -3.58 6.11 4.30
C SER A 10 -3.95 6.40 2.85
N CYS A 11 -5.04 5.82 2.34
CA CYS A 11 -5.58 6.18 1.03
C CYS A 11 -6.05 7.64 0.99
N GLN A 12 -6.67 8.14 2.06
CA GLN A 12 -7.13 9.53 2.16
C GLN A 12 -6.00 10.55 2.32
N GLU A 13 -4.90 10.17 2.96
CA GLU A 13 -3.69 10.99 3.08
C GLU A 13 -2.86 10.99 1.79
N ALA A 14 -2.80 9.84 1.11
CA ALA A 14 -2.01 9.69 -0.11
C ALA A 14 -2.72 10.24 -1.36
N LEU A 15 -4.06 10.19 -1.43
CA LEU A 15 -4.85 10.61 -2.59
C LEU A 15 -5.66 11.87 -2.30
N CYS A 16 -6.10 12.57 -3.35
CA CYS A 16 -7.14 13.59 -3.19
C CYS A 16 -8.43 12.94 -2.65
N LYS A 17 -9.14 13.62 -1.73
CA LYS A 17 -10.33 13.12 -1.01
C LYS A 17 -11.41 12.46 -1.90
N SER A 18 -11.50 12.87 -3.17
CA SER A 18 -12.50 12.40 -4.13
C SER A 18 -11.94 11.45 -5.20
N SER A 19 -10.76 10.86 -4.99
CA SER A 19 -10.13 10.03 -6.01
C SER A 19 -10.96 8.76 -6.29
N PRO A 20 -11.34 8.50 -7.56
CA PRO A 20 -12.06 7.28 -7.94
C PRO A 20 -11.21 6.01 -7.72
N LEU A 21 -9.90 6.18 -7.48
CA LEU A 21 -8.96 5.10 -7.22
C LEU A 21 -9.03 4.58 -5.77
N LYS A 22 -9.59 5.38 -4.83
CA LYS A 22 -9.66 5.04 -3.41
C LYS A 22 -10.29 3.66 -3.16
N PRO A 23 -11.49 3.32 -3.68
CA PRO A 23 -12.09 1.99 -3.46
C PRO A 23 -11.26 0.84 -4.05
N ILE A 24 -10.64 1.05 -5.22
CA ILE A 24 -9.79 0.04 -5.88
C ILE A 24 -8.55 -0.23 -5.02
N LEU A 25 -7.89 0.83 -4.56
CA LEU A 25 -6.72 0.76 -3.69
C LEU A 25 -7.02 0.11 -2.34
N ILE A 26 -8.13 0.47 -1.70
CA ILE A 26 -8.53 -0.15 -0.42
C ILE A 26 -8.70 -1.66 -0.61
N ARG A 27 -9.39 -2.09 -1.68
CA ARG A 27 -9.60 -3.52 -1.96
C ARG A 27 -8.27 -4.22 -2.21
N ALA A 28 -7.46 -3.68 -3.11
CA ALA A 28 -6.16 -4.23 -3.49
C ALA A 28 -5.23 -4.39 -2.29
N ILE A 29 -5.12 -3.36 -1.46
CA ILE A 29 -4.26 -3.38 -0.27
C ILE A 29 -4.80 -4.33 0.79
N SER A 30 -6.13 -4.42 0.95
CA SER A 30 -6.75 -5.34 1.89
C SER A 30 -6.47 -6.80 1.54
N GLU A 31 -6.39 -7.15 0.26
CA GLU A 31 -5.98 -8.48 -0.21
C GLU A 31 -4.50 -8.79 0.11
N ARG A 32 -3.67 -7.75 0.24
CA ARG A 32 -2.24 -7.86 0.60
C ARG A 32 -1.97 -7.75 2.10
N ARG A 33 -3.01 -7.66 2.94
CA ARG A 33 -2.89 -7.45 4.39
C ARG A 33 -1.87 -8.35 5.06
N ALA A 34 -1.93 -9.67 4.82
CA ALA A 34 -1.06 -10.63 5.49
C ALA A 34 0.43 -10.38 5.19
N ALA A 35 0.75 -10.09 3.92
CA ALA A 35 2.11 -9.78 3.50
C ALA A 35 2.61 -8.47 4.10
N LEU A 36 1.79 -7.42 4.07
CA LEU A 36 2.15 -6.12 4.64
C LEU A 36 2.36 -6.20 6.15
N GLN A 37 1.49 -6.92 6.87
CA GLN A 37 1.65 -7.11 8.31
C GLN A 37 2.93 -7.90 8.64
N ALA A 38 3.25 -8.92 7.85
CA ALA A 38 4.49 -9.68 8.03
C ALA A 38 5.74 -8.79 7.85
N ILE A 39 5.76 -7.97 6.79
CA ILE A 39 6.87 -7.03 6.52
C ILE A 39 7.07 -6.05 7.69
N ILE A 40 5.98 -5.51 8.23
CA ILE A 40 6.04 -4.59 9.38
C ILE A 40 6.52 -5.31 10.64
N ASN A 41 5.98 -6.50 10.92
CA ASN A 41 6.39 -7.28 12.09
C ASN A 41 7.88 -7.64 12.02
N ASP A 42 8.35 -8.11 10.86
CA ASP A 42 9.77 -8.45 10.63
C ASP A 42 10.70 -7.25 10.85
N LEU A 43 10.26 -6.02 10.53
CA LEU A 43 11.00 -4.80 10.88
C LEU A 43 11.01 -4.57 12.39
N THR A 44 9.84 -4.63 13.04
CA THR A 44 9.73 -4.36 14.49
C THR A 44 10.49 -5.37 15.34
N GLU A 45 10.61 -6.61 14.86
CA GLU A 45 11.40 -7.68 15.50
C GLU A 45 12.90 -7.60 15.16
N GLY A 46 13.30 -6.66 14.28
CA GLY A 46 14.68 -6.50 13.83
C GLY A 46 15.17 -7.61 12.89
N ALA A 47 14.27 -8.45 12.37
CA ALA A 47 14.58 -9.52 11.41
C ALA A 47 14.92 -8.97 10.02
N VAL A 48 14.43 -7.77 9.68
CA VAL A 48 14.64 -7.09 8.40
C VAL A 48 15.15 -5.67 8.64
N SER A 49 16.11 -5.22 7.82
CA SER A 49 16.60 -3.84 7.86
C SER A 49 15.63 -2.86 7.19
N PRO A 50 15.61 -1.57 7.57
CA PRO A 50 14.74 -0.57 6.93
C PRO A 50 14.88 -0.52 5.40
N THR A 51 16.10 -0.62 4.88
CA THR A 51 16.34 -0.63 3.43
C THR A 51 15.76 -1.87 2.75
N LYS A 52 15.79 -3.03 3.43
CA LYS A 52 15.21 -4.25 2.90
C LYS A 52 13.68 -4.21 2.97
N MET A 53 13.12 -3.57 4.00
CA MET A 53 11.68 -3.29 4.08
C MET A 53 11.21 -2.41 2.92
N ASP A 54 11.91 -1.32 2.59
CA ASP A 54 11.53 -0.46 1.46
C ASP A 54 11.40 -1.26 0.16
N VAL A 55 12.34 -2.20 -0.08
CA VAL A 55 12.28 -3.10 -1.25
C VAL A 55 11.05 -4.01 -1.21
N LEU A 56 10.72 -4.59 -0.04
CA LEU A 56 9.55 -5.46 0.12
C LEU A 56 8.25 -4.67 -0.06
N LEU A 57 8.17 -3.45 0.46
CA LEU A 57 7.03 -2.56 0.28
C LEU A 57 6.84 -2.16 -1.18
N SER A 58 7.91 -1.83 -1.91
CA SER A 58 7.83 -1.54 -3.35
C SER A 58 7.37 -2.77 -4.15
N GLN A 59 7.76 -3.99 -3.77
CA GLN A 59 7.25 -5.21 -4.41
C GLN A 59 5.75 -5.42 -4.18
N GLU A 60 5.26 -5.11 -2.98
CA GLU A 60 3.82 -5.15 -2.69
C GLU A 60 3.06 -4.03 -3.42
N ALA A 61 3.65 -2.84 -3.53
CA ALA A 61 3.11 -1.75 -4.32
C ALA A 61 3.02 -2.10 -5.81
N GLU A 62 3.99 -2.82 -6.37
CA GLU A 62 3.93 -3.29 -7.76
C GLU A 62 2.74 -4.22 -7.98
N LYS A 63 2.48 -5.15 -7.04
CA LYS A 63 1.32 -6.06 -7.12
C LYS A 63 0.00 -5.31 -7.03
N VAL A 64 -0.11 -4.31 -6.15
CA VAL A 64 -1.27 -3.43 -6.05
C VAL A 64 -1.45 -2.60 -7.33
N SER A 65 -0.36 -2.14 -7.93
CA SER A 65 -0.39 -1.34 -9.17
C SER A 65 -0.97 -2.12 -10.35
N LEU A 66 -0.76 -3.44 -10.41
CA LEU A 66 -1.33 -4.30 -11.45
C LEU A 66 -2.85 -4.35 -11.38
N GLN A 67 -3.45 -4.26 -10.19
CA GLN A 67 -4.91 -4.19 -10.03
C GLN A 67 -5.44 -2.80 -10.43
N LEU A 68 -4.73 -1.75 -10.02
CA LEU A 68 -5.02 -0.37 -10.44
C LEU A 68 -4.94 -0.17 -11.96
N LEU A 69 -4.01 -0.84 -12.64
CA LEU A 69 -3.91 -0.82 -14.09
C LEU A 69 -5.13 -1.44 -14.77
N LYS A 70 -5.61 -2.56 -14.23
CA LYS A 70 -6.77 -3.28 -14.78
C LYS A 70 -8.08 -2.54 -14.56
N GLU A 71 -8.24 -1.88 -13.41
CA GLU A 71 -9.53 -1.33 -12.98
C GLU A 71 -9.61 0.20 -13.05
N GLY A 72 -8.47 0.90 -12.93
CA GLY A 72 -8.42 2.35 -12.80
C GLY A 72 -8.15 3.13 -14.09
N ASN A 73 -7.94 2.44 -15.22
CA ASN A 73 -7.58 3.03 -16.52
C ASN A 73 -6.41 4.05 -16.41
N LEU A 74 -5.44 3.74 -15.56
CA LEU A 74 -4.24 4.56 -15.34
C LEU A 74 -3.08 4.10 -16.22
N SER A 75 -2.13 5.00 -16.46
CA SER A 75 -0.83 4.58 -16.99
C SER A 75 -0.09 3.71 -15.96
N LYS A 76 0.78 2.80 -16.42
CA LYS A 76 1.62 1.95 -15.54
C LYS A 76 2.38 2.78 -14.51
N ARG A 77 2.88 3.93 -14.94
CA ARG A 77 3.64 4.85 -14.08
C ARG A 77 2.76 5.45 -12.97
N ASP A 78 1.56 5.90 -13.31
CA ASP A 78 0.66 6.54 -12.35
C ASP A 78 0.08 5.51 -11.36
N ALA A 79 -0.24 4.30 -11.83
CA ALA A 79 -0.69 3.21 -10.99
C ALA A 79 0.38 2.80 -9.96
N LEU A 80 1.64 2.69 -10.40
CA LEU A 80 2.75 2.38 -9.50
C LEU A 80 2.98 3.50 -8.49
N ALA A 81 3.07 4.75 -8.94
CA ALA A 81 3.28 5.90 -8.06
C ALA A 81 2.16 6.04 -7.01
N ALA A 82 0.91 5.83 -7.40
CA ALA A 82 -0.21 5.83 -6.46
C ALA A 82 -0.12 4.68 -5.44
N SER A 83 0.24 3.48 -5.91
CA SER A 83 0.38 2.30 -5.06
C SER A 83 1.50 2.46 -4.05
N GLU A 84 2.70 2.89 -4.49
CA GLU A 84 3.84 3.14 -3.62
C GLU A 84 3.49 4.19 -2.56
N LYS A 85 2.91 5.32 -2.99
CA LYS A 85 2.53 6.38 -2.05
C LYS A 85 1.62 5.86 -0.94
N VAL A 86 0.59 5.08 -1.28
CA VAL A 86 -0.37 4.56 -0.30
C VAL A 86 0.26 3.48 0.58
N ILE A 87 1.01 2.55 0.00
CA ILE A 87 1.66 1.45 0.74
C ILE A 87 2.68 1.98 1.74
N PHE A 88 3.51 2.96 1.36
CA PHE A 88 4.48 3.57 2.26
C PHE A 88 3.82 4.43 3.34
N THR A 89 2.75 5.16 3.01
CA THR A 89 1.95 5.87 4.03
C THR A 89 1.32 4.89 5.01
N LEU A 90 0.81 3.75 4.52
CA LEU A 90 0.24 2.71 5.37
C LEU A 90 1.28 2.08 6.29
N ALA A 91 2.47 1.75 5.75
CA ALA A 91 3.56 1.22 6.54
C ALA A 91 3.91 2.15 7.71
N ARG A 92 4.01 3.47 7.46
CA ARG A 92 4.24 4.47 8.50
C ARG A 92 3.13 4.55 9.54
N ASN A 93 1.87 4.37 9.13
CA ASN A 93 0.74 4.37 10.06
C ASN A 93 0.61 3.05 10.85
N LEU A 94 1.31 1.99 10.43
CA LEU A 94 1.30 0.66 11.07
C LEU A 94 2.47 0.44 12.04
N LEU A 95 3.57 1.19 11.87
CA LEU A 95 4.65 1.33 12.86
C LEU A 95 4.15 2.12 14.09
#